data_AF-A0A2E0D361-F1
#
_entry.id   AF-A0A2E0D361-F1
#
_cell.length_a   1.000
_cell.length_b   1.000
_cell.length_c   1.000
_cell.angle_alpha   90.00
_cell.angle_beta   90.00
_cell.angle_gamma   90.00
#
_symmetry.space_group_name_H-M   'P 1'
#
loop_
_entity.id
_entity.type
_entity.pdbx_description
1 polymer ?
#
loop_
_entity_poly.entity_id
_entity_poly.type
_entity_poly.pdbx_seq_one_letter_code
_entity_poly.pdbx_strand_id
1 'polypeptide(L)'
;MKWELKSLSLKFLNLFKDYSINESEVIIYLNQKVPGIRSYEVEKFVEEIISNEVKQNLKKEILFPPVSFIIHESPKVLILSPRDEIILEKAILLKPNLSLEIILDIEEKISNKEYSVLILNTGGFASYPSIVQRPNSYSHLTKTVAHEWLHHYLFFFPLGRSYFSGGEMVTLNESLADLFASEVSKNLLSDRHEKVNQDEKFYNFMRETRIQVDDLLAKGLVFEAEEYMFDRTKEINQLGYKIRKINQAYFAFNGNYALSPGSLSEIDDYLIELRKNYYSYGELIHDIKSIDNIEAFNEFYEIERPKK
;
A
#
# COMPACT_ATOMS: atom_id res chain seq x y z
N MET A 1 -16.88 -12.82 2.85
CA MET A 1 -18.22 -12.53 3.38
C MET A 1 -18.38 -12.53 4.91
N LYS A 2 -18.24 -13.64 5.68
CA LYS A 2 -18.59 -13.59 7.13
C LYS A 2 -17.72 -12.67 8.01
N TRP A 3 -16.45 -12.45 7.67
CA TRP A 3 -15.55 -11.64 8.48
C TRP A 3 -15.59 -10.14 8.11
N GLU A 4 -15.78 -9.79 6.83
CA GLU A 4 -16.02 -8.40 6.36
C GLU A 4 -17.31 -7.81 6.93
N LEU A 5 -18.32 -8.63 7.23
CA LEU A 5 -19.53 -8.18 7.91
C LEU A 5 -19.28 -7.86 9.39
N LYS A 6 -18.27 -8.50 10.01
CA LYS A 6 -17.91 -8.28 11.40
C LYS A 6 -17.22 -6.92 11.58
N SER A 7 -16.35 -6.53 10.66
CA SER A 7 -15.72 -5.20 10.64
C SER A 7 -16.76 -4.08 10.52
N LEU A 8 -17.71 -4.23 9.59
CA LEU A 8 -18.85 -3.31 9.45
C LEU A 8 -19.67 -3.21 10.75
N SER A 9 -20.01 -4.35 11.36
CA SER A 9 -20.79 -4.36 12.61
C SER A 9 -20.11 -3.62 13.77
N LEU A 10 -18.78 -3.70 13.87
CA LEU A 10 -17.99 -3.00 14.88
C LEU A 10 -18.04 -1.48 14.68
N LYS A 11 -17.98 -1.01 13.42
CA LYS A 11 -18.07 0.41 13.09
C LYS A 11 -19.45 0.97 13.45
N PHE A 12 -20.52 0.28 13.05
CA PHE A 12 -21.90 0.67 13.36
C PHE A 12 -22.16 0.77 14.87
N LEU A 13 -21.65 -0.16 15.67
CA LEU A 13 -21.82 -0.16 17.13
C LEU A 13 -21.17 1.04 17.83
N ASN A 14 -20.19 1.68 17.20
CA ASN A 14 -19.42 2.78 17.78
C ASN A 14 -19.71 4.13 17.13
N LEU A 15 -20.61 4.19 16.14
CA LEU A 15 -20.86 5.38 15.32
C LEU A 15 -21.22 6.61 16.17
N PHE A 16 -22.04 6.44 17.20
CA PHE A 16 -22.52 7.54 18.07
C PHE A 16 -21.74 7.69 19.38
N LYS A 17 -20.64 6.96 19.58
CA LYS A 17 -19.85 7.07 20.82
C LYS A 17 -18.88 8.23 20.73
N ASP A 18 -18.88 9.11 21.72
CA ASP A 18 -17.87 10.16 21.79
C ASP A 18 -16.47 9.59 22.02
N TYR A 19 -15.46 10.37 21.65
CA TYR A 19 -14.06 10.13 21.98
C TYR A 19 -13.48 11.41 22.61
N SER A 20 -12.51 11.28 23.50
CA SER A 20 -11.87 12.42 24.17
C SER A 20 -10.35 12.28 24.22
N ILE A 21 -9.77 11.52 23.29
CA ILE A 21 -8.34 11.27 23.22
C ILE A 21 -7.61 12.32 22.38
N ASN A 22 -6.33 12.50 22.65
CA ASN A 22 -5.41 13.35 21.87
C ASN A 22 -4.30 12.54 21.18
N GLU A 23 -3.45 13.20 20.38
CA GLU A 23 -2.35 12.58 19.64
C GLU A 23 -1.39 11.78 20.54
N SER A 24 -1.04 12.30 21.73
CA SER A 24 -0.13 11.60 22.65
C SER A 24 -0.74 10.29 23.14
N GLU A 25 -2.05 10.27 23.37
CA GLU A 25 -2.77 9.06 23.75
C GLU A 25 -2.86 8.06 22.60
N VAL A 26 -2.97 8.52 21.34
CA VAL A 26 -2.85 7.64 20.17
C VAL A 26 -1.46 7.02 20.08
N ILE A 27 -0.39 7.82 20.25
CA ILE A 27 0.99 7.32 20.25
C ILE A 27 1.19 6.27 21.35
N ILE A 28 0.69 6.55 22.56
CA ILE A 28 0.71 5.59 23.67
C ILE A 28 -0.05 4.33 23.31
N TYR A 29 -1.27 4.45 22.76
CA TYR A 29 -2.09 3.33 22.34
C TYR A 29 -1.34 2.44 21.34
N LEU A 30 -0.55 3.00 20.42
CA LEU A 30 0.20 2.22 19.43
C LEU A 30 1.42 1.52 20.06
N ASN A 31 2.21 2.25 20.87
CA ASN A 31 3.46 1.77 21.47
C ASN A 31 3.26 0.77 22.61
N GLN A 32 2.17 0.90 23.38
CA GLN A 32 1.91 0.11 24.57
C GLN A 32 0.44 -0.34 24.56
N LYS A 33 0.17 -1.60 24.90
CA LYS A 33 -1.21 -2.04 25.20
C LYS A 33 -1.62 -1.50 26.57
N VAL A 34 -1.75 -0.18 26.70
CA VAL A 34 -2.18 0.44 27.95
C VAL A 34 -3.68 0.16 28.15
N PRO A 35 -4.10 -0.33 29.32
CA PRO A 35 -5.52 -0.45 29.63
C PRO A 35 -6.16 0.94 29.73
N GLY A 36 -7.19 1.21 28.91
CA GLY A 36 -8.00 2.43 29.01
C GLY A 36 -8.49 2.98 27.67
N ILE A 37 -7.66 2.94 26.63
CA ILE A 37 -8.00 3.48 25.30
C ILE A 37 -8.60 2.38 24.42
N ARG A 38 -9.78 2.63 23.86
CA ARG A 38 -10.46 1.70 22.95
C ARG A 38 -10.08 2.01 21.50
N SER A 39 -10.02 0.99 20.64
CA SER A 39 -9.62 1.17 19.24
C SER A 39 -10.51 2.17 18.50
N TYR A 40 -11.82 2.20 18.78
CA TYR A 40 -12.74 3.13 18.12
C TYR A 40 -12.44 4.60 18.43
N GLU A 41 -11.84 4.91 19.59
CA GLU A 41 -11.47 6.29 19.95
C GLU A 41 -10.30 6.75 19.07
N VAL A 42 -9.34 5.85 18.83
CA VAL A 42 -8.22 6.06 17.89
C VAL A 42 -8.71 6.17 16.46
N GLU A 43 -9.62 5.27 16.05
CA GLU A 43 -10.23 5.31 14.72
C GLU A 43 -10.90 6.67 14.47
N LYS A 44 -11.75 7.14 15.40
CA LYS A 44 -12.45 8.42 15.26
C LYS A 44 -11.51 9.63 15.26
N PHE A 45 -10.54 9.66 16.16
CA PHE A 45 -9.54 10.73 16.20
C PHE A 45 -8.80 10.83 14.86
N VAL A 46 -8.31 9.71 14.33
CA VAL A 46 -7.56 9.68 13.08
C VAL A 46 -8.44 9.99 11.87
N GLU A 47 -9.69 9.51 11.85
CA GLU A 47 -10.68 9.86 10.82
C GLU A 47 -10.93 11.37 10.77
N GLU A 48 -11.03 12.03 11.92
CA GLU A 48 -11.26 13.47 12.01
C GLU A 48 -10.06 14.28 11.49
N ILE A 49 -8.85 14.02 12.00
CA ILE A 49 -7.65 14.78 11.60
C ILE A 49 -7.38 14.63 10.10
N ILE A 50 -7.51 13.41 9.54
CA ILE A 50 -7.28 13.17 8.11
C ILE A 50 -8.40 13.82 7.31
N SER A 51 -9.65 13.74 7.76
CA SER A 51 -10.76 14.43 7.10
C SER A 51 -10.52 15.93 7.02
N ASN A 52 -10.05 16.56 8.10
CA ASN A 52 -9.78 17.99 8.13
C ASN A 52 -8.63 18.38 7.21
N GLU A 53 -7.52 17.64 7.25
CA GLU A 53 -6.36 17.87 6.38
C GLU A 53 -6.73 17.73 4.89
N VAL A 54 -7.44 16.65 4.54
CA VAL A 54 -7.84 16.36 3.16
C VAL A 54 -8.87 17.37 2.64
N LYS A 55 -9.82 17.84 3.48
CA LYS A 55 -10.76 18.92 3.12
C LYS A 55 -10.04 20.21 2.74
N GLN A 56 -9.05 20.60 3.54
CA GLN A 56 -8.30 21.83 3.31
C GLN A 56 -7.54 21.77 2.00
N ASN A 57 -6.82 20.68 1.74
CA ASN A 57 -6.04 20.53 0.51
C ASN A 57 -6.90 20.34 -0.75
N LEU A 58 -8.01 19.60 -0.66
CA LEU A 58 -8.94 19.46 -1.79
C LEU A 58 -9.88 20.65 -1.97
N LYS A 59 -9.81 21.66 -1.08
CA LYS A 59 -10.71 22.83 -1.05
C LYS A 59 -12.18 22.40 -1.05
N LYS A 60 -12.53 21.40 -0.23
CA LYS A 60 -13.90 20.83 -0.12
C LYS A 60 -14.47 21.03 1.28
N GLU A 61 -15.74 21.41 1.36
CA GLU A 61 -16.48 21.45 2.63
C GLU A 61 -16.84 20.06 3.15
N ILE A 62 -17.15 19.15 2.22
CA ILE A 62 -17.59 17.78 2.49
C ILE A 62 -16.69 16.81 1.71
N LEU A 63 -16.24 15.75 2.39
CA LEU A 63 -15.54 14.63 1.76
C LEU A 63 -16.52 13.52 1.42
N PHE A 64 -16.46 13.06 0.18
CA PHE A 64 -17.12 11.86 -0.26
C PHE A 64 -16.10 11.00 -1.03
N PRO A 65 -15.91 9.72 -0.63
CA PRO A 65 -16.48 9.10 0.55
C PRO A 65 -15.88 9.68 1.86
N PRO A 66 -16.59 9.61 3.00
CA PRO A 66 -16.00 10.02 4.27
C PRO A 66 -14.81 9.11 4.62
N VAL A 67 -13.79 9.68 5.26
CA VAL A 67 -12.67 8.89 5.81
C VAL A 67 -13.24 7.91 6.81
N SER A 68 -13.11 6.61 6.52
CA SER A 68 -13.54 5.59 7.47
C SER A 68 -12.66 4.36 7.45
N PHE A 69 -12.18 3.97 8.63
CA PHE A 69 -11.37 2.79 8.84
C PHE A 69 -11.65 2.11 10.19
N ILE A 70 -11.14 0.89 10.33
CA ILE A 70 -11.08 0.16 11.60
C ILE A 70 -9.68 -0.40 11.85
N ILE A 71 -9.27 -0.48 13.12
CA ILE A 71 -8.04 -1.17 13.52
C ILE A 71 -8.38 -2.62 13.79
N HIS A 72 -8.01 -3.52 12.87
CA HIS A 72 -8.31 -4.94 12.96
C HIS A 72 -7.24 -5.77 12.25
N GLU A 73 -7.27 -7.10 12.45
CA GLU A 73 -6.46 -8.01 11.64
C GLU A 73 -6.90 -7.94 10.17
N SER A 74 -5.96 -7.54 9.31
CA SER A 74 -6.14 -7.47 7.85
C SER A 74 -6.14 -8.88 7.24
N PRO A 75 -6.91 -9.14 6.17
CA PRO A 75 -6.87 -10.43 5.48
C PRO A 75 -5.44 -10.75 5.00
N LYS A 76 -5.16 -12.06 4.93
CA LYS A 76 -4.00 -12.52 4.17
C LYS A 76 -4.36 -12.52 2.69
N VAL A 77 -3.39 -12.37 1.82
CA VAL A 77 -3.58 -12.47 0.38
C VAL A 77 -2.68 -13.58 -0.16
N LEU A 78 -3.25 -14.47 -0.96
CA LEU A 78 -2.53 -15.43 -1.76
C LEU A 78 -2.27 -14.82 -3.13
N ILE A 79 -1.01 -14.77 -3.50
CA ILE A 79 -0.53 -14.20 -4.75
C ILE A 79 -0.07 -15.32 -5.67
N LEU A 80 -0.57 -15.28 -6.90
CA LEU A 80 -0.15 -16.13 -8.01
C LEU A 80 0.55 -15.27 -9.05
N SER A 81 1.74 -15.74 -9.43
CA SER A 81 2.58 -15.14 -10.45
C SER A 81 3.19 -16.26 -11.29
N PRO A 82 3.24 -16.15 -12.63
CA PRO A 82 3.95 -17.12 -13.45
C PRO A 82 5.41 -17.28 -12.99
N ARG A 83 6.01 -18.44 -13.27
CA ARG A 83 7.42 -18.68 -12.89
C ARG A 83 8.40 -18.06 -13.88
N ASP A 84 7.98 -17.88 -15.12
CA ASP A 84 8.76 -17.35 -16.24
C ASP A 84 8.69 -15.82 -16.37
N GLU A 85 7.73 -15.17 -15.72
CA GLU A 85 7.60 -13.72 -15.72
C GLU A 85 7.06 -13.22 -14.38
N ILE A 86 7.53 -12.06 -13.91
CA ILE A 86 6.99 -11.44 -12.71
C ILE A 86 5.82 -10.53 -13.08
N ILE A 87 4.63 -11.13 -13.12
CA ILE A 87 3.34 -10.44 -13.21
C ILE A 87 2.39 -10.93 -12.12
N LEU A 88 1.47 -10.05 -11.69
CA LEU A 88 0.38 -10.45 -10.79
C LEU A 88 -0.74 -11.06 -11.63
N GLU A 89 -0.81 -12.38 -11.68
CA GLU A 89 -1.90 -13.06 -12.40
C GLU A 89 -3.17 -13.12 -11.55
N LYS A 90 -3.04 -13.38 -10.24
CA LYS A 90 -4.19 -13.44 -9.34
C LYS A 90 -3.83 -13.12 -7.89
N ALA A 91 -4.74 -12.39 -7.25
CA ALA A 91 -4.73 -12.15 -5.81
C ALA A 91 -6.03 -12.71 -5.19
N ILE A 92 -5.91 -13.59 -4.20
CA ILE A 92 -7.05 -14.22 -3.51
C ILE A 92 -7.00 -13.88 -2.02
N LEU A 93 -8.05 -13.26 -1.50
CA LEU A 93 -8.16 -12.96 -0.08
C LEU A 93 -8.43 -14.22 0.74
N LEU A 94 -7.67 -14.36 1.82
CA LEU A 94 -7.72 -15.44 2.79
C LEU A 94 -8.06 -14.90 4.18
N LYS A 95 -8.40 -15.83 5.09
CA LYS A 95 -8.68 -15.46 6.48
C LYS A 95 -7.42 -14.88 7.16
N PRO A 96 -7.58 -13.87 8.04
CA PRO A 96 -6.45 -13.23 8.72
C PRO A 96 -5.69 -14.17 9.67
N ASN A 97 -6.38 -15.15 10.25
CA ASN A 97 -5.89 -15.98 11.35
C ASN A 97 -5.37 -17.38 10.92
N LEU A 98 -4.83 -17.50 9.70
CA LEU A 98 -4.19 -18.75 9.26
C LEU A 98 -2.83 -18.94 9.96
N SER A 99 -2.60 -20.16 10.47
CA SER A 99 -1.31 -20.56 11.03
C SER A 99 -0.25 -20.68 9.94
N LEU A 100 1.02 -20.58 10.31
CA LEU A 100 2.14 -20.75 9.37
C LEU A 100 2.13 -22.13 8.71
N GLU A 101 1.78 -23.18 9.46
CA GLU A 101 1.66 -24.55 8.94
C GLU A 101 0.63 -24.64 7.80
N ILE A 102 -0.55 -24.04 7.99
CA ILE A 102 -1.59 -24.00 6.95
C ILE A 102 -1.12 -23.16 5.75
N ILE A 103 -0.43 -22.04 5.99
CA ILE A 103 0.13 -21.21 4.92
C ILE A 103 1.10 -22.01 4.05
N LEU A 104 2.02 -22.73 4.67
CA LEU A 104 3.02 -23.53 3.95
C LEU A 104 2.36 -24.68 3.18
N ASP A 105 1.39 -25.37 3.77
CA ASP A 105 0.63 -26.43 3.09
C ASP A 105 -0.14 -25.92 1.87
N ILE A 106 -0.77 -24.74 1.96
CA ILE A 106 -1.48 -24.12 0.84
C ILE A 106 -0.48 -23.72 -0.26
N GLU A 107 0.64 -23.08 0.11
CA GLU A 107 1.66 -22.67 -0.85
C GLU A 107 2.26 -23.87 -1.58
N GLU A 108 2.59 -24.94 -0.87
CA GLU A 108 3.15 -26.16 -1.45
C GLU A 108 2.17 -26.83 -2.41
N LYS A 109 0.89 -26.93 -2.04
CA LYS A 109 -0.14 -27.56 -2.88
C LYS A 109 -0.47 -26.80 -4.16
N ILE A 110 -0.36 -25.47 -4.13
CA ILE A 110 -0.69 -24.62 -5.27
C ILE A 110 0.56 -24.36 -6.12
N SER A 111 1.74 -24.32 -5.51
CA SER A 111 3.00 -24.17 -6.22
C SER A 111 3.18 -25.36 -7.17
N ASN A 112 3.22 -25.07 -8.47
CA ASN A 112 3.33 -26.09 -9.50
C ASN A 112 4.44 -25.70 -10.49
N LYS A 113 4.44 -26.31 -11.68
CA LYS A 113 5.44 -25.99 -12.71
C LYS A 113 5.21 -24.65 -13.42
N GLU A 114 4.01 -24.09 -13.31
CA GLU A 114 3.59 -22.86 -14.00
C GLU A 114 3.63 -21.65 -13.08
N TYR A 115 3.28 -21.82 -11.80
CA TYR A 115 3.04 -20.72 -10.87
C TYR A 115 3.94 -20.74 -9.64
N SER A 116 4.43 -19.54 -9.33
CA SER A 116 5.03 -19.14 -8.07
C SER A 116 3.93 -18.63 -7.13
N VAL A 117 3.96 -19.08 -5.87
CA VAL A 117 2.91 -18.76 -4.89
C VAL A 117 3.52 -18.11 -3.66
N LEU A 118 2.83 -17.09 -3.13
CA LEU A 118 3.17 -16.49 -1.85
C LEU A 118 1.91 -15.99 -1.13
N ILE A 119 1.79 -16.33 0.15
CA ILE A 119 0.80 -15.79 1.06
C ILE A 119 1.46 -14.74 1.97
N LEU A 120 0.90 -13.54 1.96
CA LEU A 120 1.37 -12.40 2.74
C LEU A 120 0.26 -11.79 3.59
N ASN A 121 0.66 -11.02 4.61
CA ASN A 121 -0.27 -10.09 5.26
C ASN A 121 -0.41 -8.85 4.38
N THR A 122 -1.61 -8.29 4.34
CA THR A 122 -1.84 -6.94 3.79
C THR A 122 -1.64 -5.91 4.90
N GLY A 123 -0.98 -4.78 4.61
CA GLY A 123 -0.77 -3.70 5.58
C GLY A 123 -2.06 -2.91 5.84
N GLY A 124 -2.73 -2.52 4.76
CA GLY A 124 -4.10 -2.01 4.73
C GLY A 124 -4.93 -2.76 3.69
N PHE A 125 -6.25 -2.67 3.82
CA PHE A 125 -7.20 -3.22 2.86
C PHE A 125 -8.31 -2.21 2.56
N ALA A 126 -8.38 -1.78 1.29
CA ALA A 126 -9.29 -0.76 0.78
C ALA A 126 -10.78 -1.18 0.72
N SER A 127 -11.28 -2.02 1.64
CA SER A 127 -12.74 -2.15 1.85
C SER A 127 -13.33 -0.84 2.36
N TYR A 128 -14.65 -0.68 2.39
CA TYR A 128 -15.29 0.46 3.05
C TYR A 128 -16.11 0.00 4.26
N PRO A 129 -15.73 0.36 5.52
CA PRO A 129 -14.53 1.10 5.91
C PRO A 129 -13.24 0.31 5.65
N SER A 130 -12.10 0.99 5.53
CA SER A 130 -10.82 0.30 5.31
C SER A 130 -10.38 -0.45 6.56
N ILE A 131 -9.64 -1.53 6.37
CA ILE A 131 -9.10 -2.32 7.47
C ILE A 131 -7.62 -2.02 7.53
N VAL A 132 -7.18 -1.47 8.67
CA VAL A 132 -5.77 -1.12 8.90
C VAL A 132 -5.22 -2.03 9.97
N GLN A 133 -4.17 -2.79 9.63
CA GLN A 133 -3.46 -3.56 10.65
C GLN A 133 -2.83 -2.60 11.64
N ARG A 134 -2.93 -2.91 12.95
CA ARG A 134 -2.39 -2.05 14.01
C ARG A 134 -0.91 -1.70 13.71
N PRO A 135 -0.61 -0.42 13.41
CA PRO A 135 0.71 0.00 12.98
C PRO A 135 1.64 0.26 14.17
N ASN A 136 2.94 0.31 13.89
CA ASN A 136 3.97 0.51 14.93
C ASN A 136 4.27 1.98 15.23
N SER A 137 3.69 2.93 14.48
CA SER A 137 3.84 4.37 14.73
C SER A 137 2.61 5.15 14.26
N TYR A 138 2.45 6.35 14.81
CA TYR A 138 1.39 7.27 14.42
C TYR A 138 1.53 7.75 12.97
N SER A 139 2.78 7.98 12.52
CA SER A 139 3.09 8.27 11.12
C SER A 139 2.61 7.16 10.20
N HIS A 140 2.92 5.89 10.52
CA HIS A 140 2.49 4.78 9.70
C HIS A 140 0.95 4.61 9.71
N LEU A 141 0.28 4.87 10.84
CA LEU A 141 -1.19 4.87 10.92
C LEU A 141 -1.81 5.91 9.99
N THR A 142 -1.40 7.16 10.13
CA THR A 142 -1.95 8.28 9.36
C THR A 142 -1.67 8.12 7.88
N LYS A 143 -0.44 7.70 7.51
CA LYS A 143 -0.09 7.39 6.12
C LYS A 143 -0.98 6.27 5.57
N THR A 144 -1.12 5.14 6.27
CA THR A 144 -1.95 4.02 5.79
C THR A 144 -3.40 4.45 5.60
N VAL A 145 -4.01 5.14 6.57
CA VAL A 145 -5.41 5.57 6.45
C VAL A 145 -5.61 6.54 5.29
N ALA A 146 -4.68 7.47 5.07
CA ALA A 146 -4.72 8.40 3.94
C ALA A 146 -4.60 7.66 2.60
N HIS A 147 -3.69 6.68 2.50
CA HIS A 147 -3.50 5.83 1.32
C HIS A 147 -4.80 5.11 0.95
N GLU A 148 -5.40 4.41 1.90
CA GLU A 148 -6.64 3.66 1.67
C GLU A 148 -7.82 4.58 1.33
N TRP A 149 -7.89 5.78 1.94
CA TRP A 149 -8.93 6.74 1.61
C TRP A 149 -8.82 7.25 0.17
N LEU A 150 -7.61 7.48 -0.35
CA LEU A 150 -7.46 7.91 -1.73
C LEU A 150 -7.99 6.85 -2.70
N HIS A 151 -7.71 5.57 -2.44
CA HIS A 151 -8.29 4.46 -3.22
C HIS A 151 -9.82 4.50 -3.22
N HIS A 152 -10.45 4.75 -2.06
CA HIS A 152 -11.91 4.93 -1.99
C HIS A 152 -12.42 6.13 -2.79
N TYR A 153 -11.68 7.24 -2.76
CA TYR A 153 -12.02 8.42 -3.52
C TYR A 153 -11.89 8.18 -5.04
N LEU A 154 -10.75 7.63 -5.46
CA LEU A 154 -10.43 7.37 -6.86
C LEU A 154 -11.32 6.29 -7.48
N PHE A 155 -11.88 5.36 -6.69
CA PHE A 155 -12.86 4.38 -7.17
C PHE A 155 -14.00 4.99 -8.01
N PHE A 156 -14.41 6.23 -7.67
CA PHE A 156 -15.47 6.95 -8.39
C PHE A 156 -15.00 7.58 -9.72
N PHE A 157 -13.70 7.58 -10.01
CA PHE A 157 -13.09 8.20 -11.18
C PHE A 157 -12.43 7.17 -12.10
N PRO A 158 -12.21 7.50 -13.39
CA PRO A 158 -11.57 6.59 -14.34
C PRO A 158 -10.21 6.08 -13.86
N LEU A 159 -9.38 6.94 -13.25
CA LEU A 159 -8.06 6.55 -12.75
C LEU A 159 -8.14 5.42 -11.73
N GLY A 160 -9.01 5.51 -10.73
CA GLY A 160 -9.15 4.44 -9.73
C GLY A 160 -9.79 3.16 -10.28
N ARG A 161 -10.65 3.26 -11.30
CA ARG A 161 -11.22 2.06 -11.94
C ARG A 161 -10.19 1.33 -12.82
N SER A 162 -9.28 2.07 -13.44
CA SER A 162 -8.20 1.47 -14.24
C SER A 162 -7.21 0.67 -13.39
N TYR A 163 -7.20 0.81 -12.06
CA TYR A 163 -6.49 -0.11 -11.17
C TYR A 163 -6.79 -1.59 -11.52
N PHE A 164 -8.05 -1.90 -11.82
CA PHE A 164 -8.47 -3.27 -12.13
C PHE A 164 -8.05 -3.76 -13.52
N SER A 165 -7.48 -2.90 -14.37
CA SER A 165 -6.88 -3.35 -15.64
C SER A 165 -5.49 -3.98 -15.45
N GLY A 166 -4.88 -3.85 -14.26
CA GLY A 166 -3.55 -4.39 -14.00
C GLY A 166 -2.42 -3.54 -14.60
N GLY A 167 -1.19 -4.07 -14.53
CA GLY A 167 -0.01 -3.48 -15.14
C GLY A 167 0.32 -2.09 -14.60
N GLU A 168 0.75 -1.19 -15.49
CA GLU A 168 1.19 0.17 -15.15
C GLU A 168 0.10 1.04 -14.51
N MET A 169 -1.18 0.72 -14.74
CA MET A 169 -2.27 1.45 -14.07
C MET A 169 -2.36 1.13 -12.57
N VAL A 170 -1.99 -0.08 -12.16
CA VAL A 170 -1.84 -0.41 -10.72
C VAL A 170 -0.69 0.43 -10.15
N THR A 171 0.46 0.43 -10.84
CA THR A 171 1.63 1.21 -10.45
C THR A 171 1.27 2.68 -10.27
N LEU A 172 0.65 3.31 -11.27
CA LEU A 172 0.22 4.72 -11.21
C LEU A 172 -0.72 5.01 -10.03
N ASN A 173 -1.70 4.13 -9.78
CA ASN A 173 -2.64 4.31 -8.67
C ASN A 173 -1.96 4.17 -7.30
N GLU A 174 -1.12 3.15 -7.11
CA GLU A 174 -0.40 2.96 -5.84
C GLU A 174 0.63 4.08 -5.62
N SER A 175 1.37 4.49 -6.65
CA SER A 175 2.28 5.65 -6.62
C SER A 175 1.59 6.92 -6.14
N LEU A 176 0.43 7.22 -6.75
CA LEU A 176 -0.33 8.41 -6.42
C LEU A 176 -0.87 8.36 -4.99
N ALA A 177 -1.35 7.19 -4.56
CA ALA A 177 -1.80 6.96 -3.18
C ALA A 177 -0.65 7.13 -2.17
N ASP A 178 0.54 6.60 -2.47
CA ASP A 178 1.73 6.74 -1.64
C ASP A 178 2.21 8.19 -1.52
N LEU A 179 2.22 8.92 -2.65
CA LEU A 179 2.58 10.34 -2.71
C LEU A 179 1.59 11.18 -1.89
N PHE A 180 0.29 11.00 -2.12
CA PHE A 180 -0.78 11.65 -1.38
C PHE A 180 -0.67 11.38 0.12
N ALA A 181 -0.52 10.12 0.50
CA ALA A 181 -0.45 9.70 1.90
C ALA A 181 0.77 10.28 2.61
N SER A 182 1.91 10.35 1.90
CA SER A 182 3.14 10.94 2.42
C SER A 182 2.98 12.44 2.67
N GLU A 183 2.28 13.17 1.80
CA GLU A 183 2.00 14.60 2.00
C GLU A 183 1.00 14.87 3.13
N VAL A 184 -0.11 14.12 3.16
CA VAL A 184 -1.10 14.20 4.26
C VAL A 184 -0.42 13.95 5.60
N SER A 185 0.36 12.86 5.70
CA SER A 185 1.05 12.52 6.94
C SER A 185 2.10 13.58 7.31
N LYS A 186 2.86 14.11 6.35
CA LYS A 186 3.85 15.17 6.61
C LYS A 186 3.22 16.44 7.19
N ASN A 187 2.06 16.85 6.69
CA ASN A 187 1.36 18.04 7.18
C ASN A 187 0.79 17.83 8.59
N LEU A 188 0.36 16.62 8.92
CA LEU A 188 -0.12 16.26 10.26
C LEU A 188 1.01 16.15 11.31
N LEU A 189 2.26 15.91 10.89
CA LEU A 189 3.40 15.62 11.75
C LEU A 189 4.33 16.84 12.01
N SER A 190 3.87 18.06 11.76
CA SER A 190 4.70 19.27 11.84
C SER A 190 5.56 19.30 13.11
N ASP A 191 6.89 19.21 12.90
CA ASP A 191 8.00 19.32 13.87
C ASP A 191 8.47 18.07 14.65
N ARG A 192 8.16 16.85 14.20
CA ARG A 192 8.92 15.65 14.64
C ARG A 192 9.51 14.92 13.44
N HIS A 193 10.83 15.07 13.28
CA HIS A 193 11.64 14.29 12.36
C HIS A 193 11.58 12.78 12.66
N GLU A 194 10.48 12.11 12.35
CA GLU A 194 10.60 10.76 11.81
C GLU A 194 10.98 10.96 10.35
N LYS A 195 12.28 10.84 10.04
CA LYS A 195 12.66 10.48 8.68
C LYS A 195 11.82 9.25 8.35
N VAL A 196 10.98 9.35 7.33
CA VAL A 196 10.58 8.17 6.55
C VAL A 196 11.88 7.65 5.98
N ASN A 197 12.62 6.90 6.79
CA ASN A 197 13.79 6.17 6.34
C ASN A 197 13.16 5.02 5.55
N GLN A 198 12.90 5.25 4.26
CA GLN A 198 13.09 4.15 3.32
C GLN A 198 14.48 3.63 3.66
N ASP A 199 14.56 2.40 4.16
CA ASP A 199 15.85 1.80 4.44
C ASP A 199 16.53 1.65 3.09
N GLU A 200 17.35 2.63 2.73
CA GLU A 200 17.98 2.75 1.41
C GLU A 200 18.75 1.47 1.07
N LYS A 201 19.26 0.77 2.10
CA LYS A 201 19.91 -0.52 1.94
C LYS A 201 18.90 -1.60 1.55
N PHE A 202 17.77 -1.70 2.24
CA PHE A 202 16.67 -2.58 1.85
C PHE A 202 16.25 -2.28 0.41
N TYR A 203 16.12 -1.00 0.09
CA TYR A 203 15.64 -0.57 -1.20
C TYR A 203 16.58 -1.02 -2.32
N ASN A 204 17.86 -0.64 -2.22
CA ASN A 204 18.86 -1.00 -3.22
C ASN A 204 19.03 -2.52 -3.34
N PHE A 205 19.01 -3.24 -2.21
CA PHE A 205 19.12 -4.70 -2.19
C PHE A 205 18.00 -5.38 -2.99
N MET A 206 16.76 -4.95 -2.75
CA MET A 206 15.59 -5.56 -3.38
C MET A 206 15.49 -5.16 -4.86
N ARG A 207 15.93 -3.95 -5.23
CA ARG A 207 16.01 -3.49 -6.62
C ARG A 207 17.06 -4.24 -7.43
N GLU A 208 18.26 -4.40 -6.88
CA GLU A 208 19.30 -5.24 -7.47
C GLU A 208 18.78 -6.67 -7.69
N THR A 209 18.11 -7.22 -6.67
CA THR A 209 17.52 -8.56 -6.75
C THR A 209 16.52 -8.64 -7.89
N ARG A 210 15.63 -7.65 -8.02
CA ARG A 210 14.62 -7.61 -9.09
C ARG A 210 15.26 -7.60 -10.48
N ILE A 211 16.21 -6.70 -10.71
CA ILE A 211 16.88 -6.53 -12.01
C ILE A 211 17.54 -7.83 -12.45
N GLN A 212 18.26 -8.49 -11.53
CA GLN A 212 18.95 -9.74 -11.84
C GLN A 212 17.96 -10.88 -12.13
N VAL A 213 16.82 -10.92 -11.43
CA VAL A 213 15.77 -11.91 -11.69
C VAL A 213 15.13 -11.69 -13.06
N ASP A 214 14.79 -10.45 -13.43
CA ASP A 214 14.23 -10.15 -14.74
C ASP A 214 15.19 -10.56 -15.89
N ASP A 215 16.50 -10.33 -15.73
CA ASP A 215 17.52 -10.76 -16.70
C ASP A 215 17.60 -12.29 -16.84
N LEU A 216 17.50 -13.03 -15.73
CA LEU A 216 17.48 -14.50 -15.74
C LEU A 216 16.20 -15.04 -16.39
N LEU A 217 15.05 -14.46 -16.05
CA LEU A 217 13.75 -14.85 -16.61
C LEU A 217 13.68 -14.55 -18.11
N ALA A 218 14.19 -13.41 -18.56
CA ALA A 218 14.28 -13.06 -19.99
C ALA A 218 15.13 -14.06 -20.80
N LYS A 219 16.06 -14.78 -20.15
CA LYS A 219 16.88 -15.85 -20.75
C LYS A 219 16.24 -17.24 -20.62
N GLY A 220 15.06 -17.35 -20.01
CA GLY A 220 14.38 -18.62 -19.73
C GLY A 220 15.01 -19.41 -18.57
N LEU A 221 15.88 -18.79 -17.77
CA LEU A 221 16.62 -19.42 -16.67
C LEU A 221 15.81 -19.34 -15.37
N VAL A 222 14.63 -19.99 -15.37
CA VAL A 222 13.66 -19.93 -14.27
C VAL A 222 14.22 -20.54 -12.98
N PHE A 223 14.94 -21.66 -13.08
CA PHE A 223 15.48 -22.33 -11.90
C PHE A 223 16.57 -21.48 -11.23
N GLU A 224 17.46 -20.90 -12.02
CA GLU A 224 18.54 -20.02 -11.57
C GLU A 224 17.98 -18.73 -10.96
N ALA A 225 16.92 -18.17 -11.54
CA ALA A 225 16.22 -17.02 -10.98
C ALA A 225 15.67 -17.31 -9.58
N GLU A 226 15.07 -18.49 -9.37
CA GLU A 226 14.51 -18.89 -8.08
C GLU A 226 15.57 -19.25 -7.04
N GLU A 227 16.65 -19.92 -7.45
CA GLU A 227 17.81 -20.19 -6.60
C GLU A 227 18.42 -18.86 -6.12
N TYR A 228 18.60 -17.91 -7.04
CA TYR A 228 19.08 -16.57 -6.71
C TYR A 228 18.16 -15.86 -5.70
N MET A 229 16.83 -15.85 -5.92
CA MET A 229 15.89 -15.24 -4.96
C MET A 229 15.89 -15.93 -3.58
N PHE A 230 16.04 -17.25 -3.55
CA PHE A 230 16.16 -18.00 -2.31
C PHE A 230 17.41 -17.59 -1.52
N ASP A 231 18.55 -17.43 -2.19
CA ASP A 231 19.77 -16.98 -1.55
C ASP A 231 19.70 -15.52 -1.10
N ARG A 232 19.11 -14.64 -1.92
CA ARG A 232 18.85 -13.24 -1.54
C ARG A 232 17.93 -13.14 -0.31
N THR A 233 16.97 -14.06 -0.16
CA THR A 233 16.14 -14.14 1.06
C THR A 233 17.00 -14.41 2.31
N LYS A 234 18.00 -15.29 2.22
CA LYS A 234 18.89 -15.58 3.35
C LYS A 234 19.77 -14.38 3.66
N GLU A 235 20.36 -13.77 2.63
CA GLU A 235 21.26 -12.64 2.76
C GLU A 235 20.59 -11.43 3.42
N ILE A 236 19.39 -11.05 2.98
CA ILE A 236 18.67 -9.92 3.60
C ILE A 236 18.29 -10.23 5.05
N ASN A 237 17.95 -11.48 5.38
CA ASN A 237 17.69 -11.85 6.77
C ASN A 237 18.95 -11.78 7.65
N GLN A 238 20.14 -12.02 7.09
CA GLN A 238 21.41 -11.80 7.80
C GLN A 238 21.68 -10.31 8.08
N LEU A 239 21.14 -9.41 7.26
CA LEU A 239 21.19 -7.96 7.47
C LEU A 239 20.18 -7.46 8.53
N GLY A 240 19.41 -8.36 9.16
CA GLY A 240 18.49 -8.04 10.26
C GLY A 240 17.03 -7.85 9.83
N TYR A 241 16.71 -8.01 8.55
CA TYR A 241 15.34 -8.02 8.07
C TYR A 241 14.65 -9.37 8.37
N LYS A 242 13.32 -9.38 8.21
CA LYS A 242 12.49 -10.57 8.46
C LYS A 242 11.60 -10.85 7.27
N ILE A 243 12.20 -11.29 6.16
CA ILE A 243 11.49 -11.74 4.96
C ILE A 243 11.41 -13.26 4.96
N ARG A 244 10.19 -13.81 4.86
CA ARG A 244 10.00 -15.26 4.85
C ARG A 244 10.47 -15.90 3.54
N LYS A 245 10.17 -15.26 2.40
CA LYS A 245 10.39 -15.80 1.06
C LYS A 245 10.38 -14.67 0.04
N ILE A 246 11.41 -14.60 -0.81
CA ILE A 246 11.43 -13.83 -2.04
C ILE A 246 11.24 -14.83 -3.20
N ASN A 247 10.27 -14.54 -4.07
CA ASN A 247 9.99 -15.28 -5.31
C ASN A 247 9.27 -14.34 -6.29
N GLN A 248 8.87 -14.83 -7.47
CA GLN A 248 8.13 -14.04 -8.46
C GLN A 248 6.85 -13.46 -7.84
N ALA A 249 6.08 -14.26 -7.09
CA ALA A 249 4.89 -13.77 -6.38
C ALA A 249 5.19 -12.66 -5.35
N TYR A 250 6.35 -12.70 -4.67
CA TYR A 250 6.80 -11.60 -3.80
C TYR A 250 6.92 -10.31 -4.61
N PHE A 251 7.64 -10.34 -5.74
CA PHE A 251 7.86 -9.16 -6.56
C PHE A 251 6.61 -8.72 -7.32
N ALA A 252 5.75 -9.64 -7.73
CA ALA A 252 4.49 -9.32 -8.40
C ALA A 252 3.52 -8.58 -7.47
N PHE A 253 3.56 -8.86 -6.16
CA PHE A 253 2.72 -8.15 -5.19
C PHE A 253 3.38 -6.89 -4.66
N ASN A 254 4.63 -6.98 -4.20
CA ASN A 254 5.31 -5.84 -3.59
C ASN A 254 5.79 -4.84 -4.63
N GLY A 255 6.13 -5.27 -5.85
CA GLY A 255 6.62 -4.43 -6.97
C GLY A 255 5.56 -3.52 -7.60
N ASN A 256 4.27 -3.74 -7.30
CA ASN A 256 3.17 -2.87 -7.76
C ASN A 256 3.13 -1.53 -7.01
N TYR A 257 3.74 -1.44 -5.83
CA TYR A 257 4.01 -0.14 -5.21
C TYR A 257 5.25 0.42 -5.88
N ALA A 258 5.12 1.53 -6.58
CA ALA A 258 6.24 2.08 -7.31
C ALA A 258 7.39 2.57 -6.39
N LEU A 259 7.06 2.97 -5.16
CA LEU A 259 8.04 3.25 -4.09
C LEU A 259 8.60 1.97 -3.45
N SER A 260 8.15 0.78 -3.86
CA SER A 260 8.79 -0.45 -3.45
C SER A 260 10.08 -0.64 -4.23
N PRO A 261 11.08 -1.27 -3.60
CA PRO A 261 12.28 -1.61 -4.32
C PRO A 261 12.13 -2.70 -5.38
N GLY A 262 10.93 -3.23 -5.61
CA GLY A 262 10.66 -4.12 -6.73
C GLY A 262 10.22 -3.41 -8.01
N SER A 263 10.00 -2.09 -7.97
CA SER A 263 9.52 -1.30 -9.12
C SER A 263 10.67 -0.84 -10.02
N LEU A 264 10.49 -1.01 -11.32
CA LEU A 264 11.34 -0.43 -12.37
C LEU A 264 10.66 0.76 -13.07
N SER A 265 9.49 1.18 -12.58
CA SER A 265 8.66 2.16 -13.28
C SER A 265 9.13 3.61 -13.07
N GLU A 266 9.21 4.38 -14.15
CA GLU A 266 9.47 5.82 -14.13
C GLU A 266 8.25 6.65 -13.70
N ILE A 267 7.08 6.02 -13.53
CA ILE A 267 5.81 6.70 -13.18
C ILE A 267 5.94 7.51 -11.88
N ASP A 268 6.73 7.04 -10.92
CA ASP A 268 7.00 7.78 -9.69
C ASP A 268 7.75 9.08 -9.94
N ASP A 269 8.80 9.02 -10.75
CA ASP A 269 9.57 10.20 -11.10
C ASP A 269 8.68 11.21 -11.83
N TYR A 270 7.79 10.73 -12.71
CA TYR A 270 6.82 11.56 -13.43
C TYR A 270 5.82 12.22 -12.47
N LEU A 271 5.26 11.48 -11.52
CA LEU A 271 4.34 12.02 -10.51
C LEU A 271 5.03 13.01 -9.58
N ILE A 272 6.24 12.70 -9.10
CA ILE A 272 7.04 13.59 -8.24
C ILE A 272 7.38 14.88 -8.99
N GLU A 273 7.71 14.77 -10.28
CA GLU A 273 8.00 15.92 -11.12
C GLU A 273 6.75 16.77 -11.38
N LEU A 274 5.64 16.16 -11.80
CA LEU A 274 4.35 16.85 -11.97
C LEU A 274 3.94 17.56 -10.68
N ARG A 275 4.06 16.89 -9.54
CA ARG A 275 3.68 17.44 -8.24
C ARG A 275 4.35 18.77 -7.93
N LYS A 276 5.56 19.05 -8.45
CA LYS A 276 6.26 20.34 -8.27
C LYS A 276 5.54 21.51 -8.92
N ASN A 277 4.71 21.27 -9.92
CA ASN A 277 3.96 22.31 -10.65
C ASN A 277 2.62 22.66 -9.98
N TYR A 278 2.21 21.92 -8.95
CA TYR A 278 0.93 22.11 -8.27
C TYR A 278 1.11 22.74 -6.89
N TYR A 279 0.16 23.60 -6.48
CA TYR A 279 0.19 24.18 -5.14
C TYR A 279 -0.21 23.15 -4.07
N SER A 280 -1.07 22.19 -4.43
CA SER A 280 -1.52 21.11 -3.54
C SER A 280 -1.64 19.78 -4.29
N TYR A 281 -1.53 18.66 -3.58
CA TYR A 281 -1.85 17.34 -4.15
C TYR A 281 -3.29 17.26 -4.66
N GLY A 282 -4.19 18.08 -4.08
CA GLY A 282 -5.60 18.11 -4.46
C GLY A 282 -5.82 18.60 -5.88
N GLU A 283 -4.99 19.54 -6.34
CA GLU A 283 -5.01 20.05 -7.71
C GLU A 283 -4.46 19.00 -8.68
N LEU A 284 -3.31 18.37 -8.36
CA LEU A 284 -2.77 17.26 -9.16
C LEU A 284 -3.81 16.14 -9.33
N ILE A 285 -4.39 15.66 -8.24
CA ILE A 285 -5.44 14.62 -8.28
C ILE A 285 -6.65 15.09 -9.08
N HIS A 286 -7.03 16.37 -8.99
CA HIS A 286 -8.15 16.89 -9.76
C HIS A 286 -7.95 16.70 -11.27
N ASP A 287 -6.74 16.96 -11.75
CA ASP A 287 -6.40 16.93 -13.17
C ASP A 287 -6.22 15.49 -13.69
N ILE A 288 -5.55 14.62 -12.92
CA ILE A 288 -5.21 13.27 -13.40
C ILE A 288 -6.30 12.22 -13.15
N LYS A 289 -7.26 12.45 -12.23
CA LYS A 289 -8.28 11.43 -11.88
C LYS A 289 -9.12 10.93 -13.07
N SER A 290 -9.20 11.70 -14.15
CA SER A 290 -9.98 11.36 -15.35
C SER A 290 -9.22 10.47 -16.34
N ILE A 291 -7.92 10.26 -16.12
CA ILE A 291 -7.06 9.42 -16.95
C ILE A 291 -7.39 7.95 -16.68
N ASP A 292 -7.56 7.14 -17.72
CA ASP A 292 -8.01 5.74 -17.61
C ASP A 292 -7.05 4.71 -18.22
N ASN A 293 -5.95 5.16 -18.81
CA ASN A 293 -4.89 4.34 -19.39
C ASN A 293 -3.53 5.04 -19.28
N ILE A 294 -2.46 4.28 -19.48
CA ILE A 294 -1.10 4.76 -19.22
C ILE A 294 -0.61 5.70 -20.34
N GLU A 295 -1.06 5.50 -21.57
CA GLU A 295 -0.73 6.35 -22.70
C GLU A 295 -1.22 7.79 -22.47
N ALA A 296 -2.47 7.94 -22.00
CA ALA A 296 -3.04 9.23 -21.65
C ALA A 296 -2.32 9.89 -20.45
N PHE A 297 -1.83 9.11 -19.49
CA PHE A 297 -0.97 9.63 -18.42
C PHE A 297 0.37 10.16 -18.96
N ASN A 298 1.01 9.40 -19.85
CA ASN A 298 2.29 9.79 -20.45
C ASN A 298 2.14 11.03 -21.34
N GLU A 299 1.06 11.14 -22.11
CA GLU A 299 0.73 12.35 -22.89
C GLU A 299 0.51 13.56 -21.97
N PHE A 300 -0.25 13.39 -20.89
CA PHE A 300 -0.47 14.43 -19.89
C PHE A 300 0.86 14.88 -19.26
N TYR A 301 1.71 13.93 -18.86
CA TYR A 301 3.03 14.21 -18.32
C TYR A 301 3.89 15.01 -19.30
N GLU A 302 3.95 14.62 -20.58
CA GLU A 302 4.76 15.33 -21.58
C GLU A 302 4.30 16.78 -21.83
N ILE A 303 3.01 17.06 -21.67
CA ILE A 303 2.45 18.42 -21.79
C ILE A 303 2.77 19.26 -20.55
N GLU A 304 2.58 18.69 -19.37
CA GLU A 304 2.61 19.40 -18.08
C GLU A 304 3.96 19.33 -17.36
N ARG A 305 4.94 18.56 -17.88
CA ARG A 305 6.27 18.49 -17.27
C ARG A 305 6.96 19.85 -17.26
N PRO A 306 7.80 20.14 -16.25
CA PRO A 306 8.62 21.34 -16.21
C PRO A 306 9.44 21.49 -17.50
N LYS A 307 9.27 22.59 -18.21
CA LYS A 307 10.16 22.94 -19.32
C LYS A 307 11.49 23.39 -18.71
N LYS A 308 12.57 22.68 -19.05
CA LYS A 308 13.95 23.06 -18.71
C LYS A 308 14.31 24.43 -19.25
#